data_AF-A0A927QQK5-F1
#
_entry.id   AF-A0A927QQK5-F1
#
_cell.length_a   1.000
_cell.length_b   1.000
_cell.length_c   1.000
_cell.angle_alpha   90.00
_cell.angle_beta   90.00
_cell.angle_gamma   90.00
#
_symmetry.space_group_name_H-M   'P 1'
#
loop_
_entity.id
_entity.type
_entity.pdbx_description
1 polymer ?
#
loop_
_entity_poly.entity_id
_entity_poly.type
_entity_poly.pdbx_seq_one_letter_code
_entity_poly.pdbx_strand_id
1 'polypeptide(L)' 'MTRQYAIDMAKKLFRETEKSHYVIWFPDSNEYVVMDQDEFARNKDELNRSVVFSIEN' A
#
# COMPACT_ATOMS: atom_id res chain seq x y z
N MET A 1 11.81 -3.77 3.70
CA MET A 1 10.79 -3.36 4.69
C MET A 1 10.03 -4.61 5.15
N THR A 2 9.60 -4.74 6.41
CA THR A 2 8.75 -5.88 6.82
C THR A 2 7.28 -5.58 6.53
N ARG A 3 6.46 -6.63 6.38
CA ARG A 3 5.00 -6.50 6.20
C ARG A 3 4.37 -5.61 7.27
N GLN A 4 4.68 -5.90 8.54
CA GLN A 4 4.10 -5.18 9.68
C GLN A 4 4.49 -3.71 9.66
N TYR A 5 5.76 -3.41 9.40
CA TYR A 5 6.22 -2.02 9.31
C TYR A 5 5.53 -1.25 8.16
N ALA A 6 5.33 -1.88 7.00
CA ALA A 6 4.63 -1.25 5.88
C ALA A 6 3.16 -0.93 6.21
N ILE A 7 2.48 -1.84 6.92
CA ILE A 7 1.11 -1.62 7.41
C ILE A 7 1.06 -0.46 8.42
N ASP A 8 2.00 -0.42 9.37
CA ASP A 8 2.03 0.65 10.38
C ASP A 8 2.34 2.01 9.74
N MET A 9 3.17 2.03 8.68
CA MET A 9 3.42 3.21 7.87
C MET A 9 2.16 3.67 7.12
N ALA A 10 1.44 2.76 6.45
CA ALA A 10 0.19 3.09 5.75
C ALA A 10 -0.84 3.71 6.71
N LYS A 11 -1.00 3.17 7.93
CA LYS A 11 -1.87 3.74 8.96
C LYS A 11 -1.43 5.12 9.42
N LYS A 12 -0.12 5.34 9.54
CA LYS A 12 0.42 6.67 9.90
C LYS A 12 0.09 7.69 8.83
N LEU A 13 0.38 7.38 7.57
CA LEU A 13 0.11 8.26 6.43
C LEU A 13 -1.38 8.55 6.24
N PHE A 14 -2.23 7.53 6.44
CA PHE A 14 -3.68 7.72 6.43
C PHE A 14 -4.15 8.77 7.45
N ARG A 15 -3.62 8.73 8.68
CA ARG A 15 -3.95 9.72 9.73
C ARG A 15 -3.42 11.13 9.42
N GLU A 16 -2.36 11.24 8.65
CA GLU A 16 -1.72 12.53 8.33
C GLU A 16 -2.36 13.21 7.11
N THR A 17 -2.88 12.42 6.17
CA THR A 17 -3.31 12.92 4.86
C THR A 17 -4.79 12.69 4.56
N GLU A 18 -5.48 11.85 5.33
CA GLU A 18 -6.86 11.40 5.10
C GLU A 18 -7.10 10.78 3.72
N LYS A 19 -6.03 10.37 3.02
CA LYS A 19 -6.09 9.68 1.72
C LYS A 19 -6.03 8.16 1.91
N SER A 20 -6.63 7.42 0.99
CA SER A 20 -6.51 5.96 0.92
C SER A 20 -5.07 5.53 0.64
N HIS A 21 -4.61 4.50 1.35
CA HIS A 21 -3.26 3.91 1.19
C HIS A 21 -3.33 2.40 1.04
N TYR A 22 -2.44 1.87 0.22
CA TYR A 22 -2.36 0.46 -0.15
C TYR A 22 -0.96 -0.07 0.13
N VAL A 23 -0.86 -1.26 0.72
CA VAL A 23 0.40 -1.98 0.89
C VAL A 23 0.45 -3.09 -0.13
N ILE A 24 1.44 -3.03 -1.01
CA ILE A 24 1.66 -3.99 -2.08
C ILE A 24 2.86 -4.86 -1.73
N TRP A 25 2.73 -6.18 -1.92
CA TRP A 25 3.84 -7.11 -1.84
C TRP A 25 4.31 -7.51 -3.24
N PHE A 26 5.58 -7.26 -3.53
CA PHE A 26 6.22 -7.70 -4.77
C PHE A 26 6.93 -9.04 -4.51
N PRO A 27 6.39 -10.17 -5.00
CA PRO A 27 6.95 -11.50 -4.70
C PRO A 27 8.34 -11.70 -5.30
N ASP A 28 8.61 -11.10 -6.47
CA ASP A 28 9.88 -11.26 -7.18
C ASP A 28 11.06 -10.64 -6.43
N SER A 29 10.85 -9.50 -5.76
CA SER A 29 11.86 -8.85 -4.92
C SER A 29 11.69 -9.13 -3.42
N ASN A 30 10.59 -9.78 -3.03
CA ASN A 30 10.15 -9.97 -1.65
C ASN A 30 10.06 -8.63 -0.87
N GLU A 31 9.55 -7.59 -1.52
CA GLU A 31 9.45 -6.24 -0.96
C GLU A 31 8.01 -5.82 -0.67
N TYR A 32 7.85 -4.93 0.30
CA TYR A 32 6.58 -4.29 0.63
C TYR A 32 6.69 -2.80 0.37
N VAL A 33 5.73 -2.26 -0.38
CA VAL A 33 5.67 -0.84 -0.75
C VAL A 33 4.32 -0.28 -0.33
N VAL A 34 4.33 0.94 0.20
CA VAL A 34 3.11 1.71 0.50
C VAL A 34 2.89 2.68 -0.64
N MET A 35 1.67 2.69 -1.20
CA MET A 35 1.25 3.58 -2.27
C MET A 35 0.01 4.35 -1.83
N ASP A 36 -0.10 5.61 -2.24
CA ASP A 36 -1.35 6.35 -2.11
C ASP A 36 -2.36 5.95 -3.21
N GLN A 37 -3.59 6.45 -3.12
CA GLN A 37 -4.64 6.18 -4.08
C GLN A 37 -4.28 6.59 -5.52
N ASP A 38 -3.59 7.72 -5.69
CA ASP A 38 -3.25 8.28 -6.99
C ASP A 38 -2.17 7.42 -7.68
N GLU A 39 -1.20 6.92 -6.92
CA GLU A 39 -0.18 5.97 -7.37
C GLU A 39 -0.78 4.59 -7.68
N PHE A 40 -1.61 4.07 -6.77
CA PHE A 40 -2.25 2.76 -6.94
C PHE A 40 -3.19 2.73 -8.15
N ALA A 41 -3.95 3.79 -8.37
CA ALA A 41 -4.90 3.88 -9.48
C ALA A 41 -4.25 3.76 -10.86
N ARG A 42 -2.98 4.18 -11.02
CA ARG A 42 -2.26 4.13 -12.31
C ARG A 42 -2.05 2.71 -12.82
N ASN A 43 -1.88 1.74 -11.92
CA ASN A 43 -1.61 0.34 -12.25
C ASN A 43 -2.55 -0.61 -11.49
N LYS A 44 -3.77 -0.15 -11.19
CA LYS A 44 -4.71 -0.85 -10.30
C LYS A 44 -4.91 -2.31 -10.67
N ASP A 45 -5.12 -2.61 -11.95
CA ASP A 45 -5.44 -3.97 -12.41
C ASP A 45 -4.30 -4.96 -12.15
N GLU A 46 -3.05 -4.50 -12.25
CA GLU A 46 -1.86 -5.30 -11.97
C GLU A 46 -1.61 -5.43 -10.46
N LEU A 47 -1.69 -4.30 -9.75
CA LEU A 47 -1.33 -4.21 -8.34
C LEU A 47 -2.38 -4.83 -7.41
N ASN A 48 -3.66 -4.87 -7.80
CA ASN A 48 -4.75 -5.33 -6.95
C ASN A 48 -4.57 -6.79 -6.49
N ARG A 49 -3.91 -7.62 -7.30
CA ARG A 49 -3.60 -9.02 -6.96
C ARG A 49 -2.53 -9.17 -5.88
N SER A 50 -1.77 -8.10 -5.66
CA SER A 50 -0.60 -8.05 -4.78
C SER A 50 -0.83 -7.19 -3.54
N VAL A 51 -2.06 -6.68 -3.34
CA VAL A 51 -2.44 -5.92 -2.14
C VAL A 51 -2.48 -6.85 -0.94
N VAL A 52 -1.71 -6.52 0.11
CA VAL A 52 -1.69 -7.27 1.37
C VAL A 52 -2.37 -6.54 2.52
N PHE A 53 -2.67 -5.25 2.33
CA PHE A 53 -3.43 -4.40 3.24
C PHE A 53 -3.89 -3.13 2.51
N SER A 54 -5.10 -2.65 2.78
CA SER A 54 -5.57 -1.33 2.38
C SER A 54 -6.26 -0.62 3.55
N ILE A 55 -6.19 0.71 3.55
CA ILE A 55 -7.00 1.57 4.41
C ILE A 55 -7.57 2.69 3.54
N GLU A 56 -8.88 2.86 3.57
CA GLU A 56 -9.65 3.64 2.59
C GLU A 56 -10.56 4.65 3.30
N ASN A 57 -10.76 5.80 2.66
CA ASN A 57 -11.67 6.88 3.08
C ASN A 57 -12.83 7.02 2.09
#